data_AF-A0A388LKR3-F1
#
_entry.id   AF-A0A388LKR3-F1
#
_cell.length_a   1.000
_cell.length_b   1.000
_cell.length_c   1.000
_cell.angle_alpha   90.00
_cell.angle_beta   90.00
_cell.angle_gamma   90.00
#
_symmetry.space_group_name_H-M   'P 1'
#
loop_
_entity.id
_entity.type
_entity.pdbx_description
1 polymer ?
#
loop_
_entity_poly.entity_id
_entity_poly.type
_entity_poly.pdbx_seq_one_letter_code
_entity_poly.pdbx_strand_id
1 'polypeptide(L)'
;MLAVMMAEQERAKERVNRKDYWLSEGLIVKVMSKALKEKGYYKMKGVVEKVVGKYVGEIKMLDGGDVLRVDQAELETVLPQIGGRVRVVNGAYRGEHAILLGIEPEKFCAKVRIEKGRFDGRVLPAVEYEDICKVAVSGR
;
A
#
# COMPACT_ATOMS: atom_id res chain seq x y z
N MET A 1 4.07 31.79 3.65
CA MET A 1 3.15 31.56 4.80
C MET A 1 2.22 30.37 4.55
N LEU A 2 1.40 30.37 3.49
CA LEU A 2 0.45 29.27 3.20
C LEU A 2 1.11 27.87 3.06
N ALA A 3 2.21 27.78 2.31
CA ALA A 3 2.94 26.50 2.12
C ALA A 3 3.51 25.94 3.42
N VAL A 4 3.98 26.80 4.31
CA VAL A 4 4.51 26.41 5.64
C VAL A 4 3.38 25.84 6.50
N MET A 5 2.23 26.52 6.52
CA MET A 5 1.05 26.03 7.25
C MET A 5 0.53 24.70 6.69
N MET A 6 0.55 24.51 5.36
CA MET A 6 0.18 23.23 4.75
C MET A 6 1.14 22.12 5.13
N ALA A 7 2.45 22.38 5.13
CA ALA A 7 3.47 21.40 5.54
C ALA A 7 3.34 21.03 7.04
N GLU A 8 3.03 21.99 7.91
CA GLU A 8 2.77 21.74 9.33
C GLU A 8 1.52 20.88 9.53
N GLN A 9 0.44 21.15 8.79
CA GLN A 9 -0.77 20.32 8.83
C GLN A 9 -0.51 18.90 8.32
N GLU A 10 0.30 18.73 7.26
CA GLU A 10 0.71 17.41 6.78
C GLU A 10 1.54 16.66 7.83
N ARG A 11 2.52 17.30 8.46
CA ARG A 11 3.30 16.69 9.55
C ARG A 11 2.45 16.31 10.74
N ALA A 12 1.45 17.12 11.09
CA ALA A 12 0.51 16.79 12.16
C ALA A 12 -0.32 15.55 11.81
N LYS A 13 -0.81 15.44 10.56
CA LYS A 13 -1.52 14.25 10.07
C LYS A 13 -0.60 13.03 10.03
N GLU A 14 0.62 13.17 9.55
CA GLU A 14 1.63 12.12 9.53
C GLU A 14 1.79 11.49 10.91
N ARG A 15 1.99 12.33 11.94
CA ARG A 15 2.16 11.87 13.33
C ARG A 15 0.97 11.10 13.87
N VAL A 16 -0.25 11.46 13.47
CA VAL A 16 -1.50 10.82 13.95
C VAL A 16 -1.81 9.55 13.14
N ASN A 17 -1.56 9.57 11.84
CA ASN A 17 -1.94 8.54 10.89
C ASN A 17 -0.86 7.47 10.69
N ARG A 18 0.40 7.76 11.00
CA ARG A 18 1.45 6.75 11.00
C ARG A 18 1.15 5.71 12.07
N LYS A 19 1.04 4.45 11.63
CA LYS A 19 0.84 3.29 12.49
C LYS A 19 1.93 2.27 12.20
N ASP A 20 2.13 1.39 13.16
CA ASP A 20 2.97 0.20 13.06
C ASP A 20 2.32 -0.92 12.21
N TYR A 21 1.03 -0.82 11.91
CA TYR A 21 0.34 -1.68 10.95
C TYR A 21 0.02 -0.94 9.66
N TRP A 22 0.04 -1.63 8.52
CA TRP A 22 -0.29 -1.04 7.20
C TRP A 22 -1.27 -1.89 6.39
N LEU A 23 -1.45 -3.16 6.77
CA LEU A 23 -2.24 -4.10 5.99
C LEU A 23 -3.72 -3.67 5.92
N SER A 24 -4.31 -3.85 4.74
CA SER A 24 -5.71 -3.56 4.46
C SER A 24 -6.25 -4.54 3.44
N GLU A 25 -7.54 -4.83 3.52
CA GLU A 25 -8.26 -5.66 2.56
C GLU A 25 -8.26 -5.04 1.16
N GLY A 26 -8.28 -5.91 0.14
CA GLY A 26 -8.30 -5.52 -1.27
C GLY A 26 -6.95 -5.04 -1.82
N LEU A 27 -5.84 -5.27 -1.09
CA LEU A 27 -4.49 -4.96 -1.57
C LEU A 27 -3.86 -6.16 -2.27
N ILE A 28 -3.03 -5.89 -3.28
CA ILE A 28 -2.11 -6.88 -3.84
C ILE A 28 -0.80 -6.78 -3.08
N VAL A 29 -0.42 -7.85 -2.38
CA VAL A 29 0.82 -7.93 -1.60
C VAL A 29 1.72 -9.03 -2.17
N LYS A 30 3.01 -8.96 -1.83
CA LYS A 30 4.00 -9.98 -2.20
C LYS A 30 4.49 -10.68 -0.94
N VAL A 31 4.48 -12.01 -0.96
CA VAL A 31 4.90 -12.84 0.16
C VAL A 31 6.43 -12.88 0.22
N MET A 32 7.00 -12.46 1.34
CA MET A 32 8.45 -12.43 1.59
C MET A 32 8.88 -13.36 2.73
N SER A 33 7.96 -14.20 3.25
CA SER A 33 8.28 -15.22 4.25
C SER A 33 9.29 -16.24 3.72
N LYS A 34 10.42 -16.37 4.42
CA LYS A 34 11.44 -17.40 4.13
C LYS A 34 10.92 -18.80 4.45
N ALA A 35 10.05 -18.94 5.45
CA ALA A 35 9.46 -20.23 5.83
C ALA A 35 8.51 -20.79 4.75
N LEU A 36 7.88 -19.90 3.97
CA LEU A 36 7.00 -20.29 2.86
C LEU A 36 7.76 -20.53 1.54
N LYS A 37 9.09 -20.36 1.53
CA LYS A 37 9.92 -20.58 0.35
C LYS A 37 9.90 -22.03 -0.13
N GLU A 38 10.01 -22.98 0.79
CA GLU A 38 10.00 -24.42 0.48
C GLU A 38 8.65 -24.87 -0.07
N LYS A 39 7.57 -24.13 0.27
CA LYS A 39 6.21 -24.37 -0.25
C LYS A 39 5.94 -23.64 -1.58
N GLY A 40 6.91 -22.92 -2.13
CA GLY A 40 6.80 -22.24 -3.42
C GLY A 40 6.11 -20.87 -3.41
N TYR A 41 5.74 -20.32 -2.24
CA TYR A 41 5.02 -19.04 -2.17
C TYR A 41 5.93 -17.81 -2.03
N TYR A 42 7.24 -17.99 -1.83
CA TYR A 42 8.17 -16.87 -1.69
C TYR A 42 8.25 -16.04 -2.99
N LYS A 43 8.13 -14.72 -2.85
CA LYS A 43 8.01 -13.71 -3.92
C LYS A 43 6.76 -13.80 -4.78
N MET A 44 5.82 -14.69 -4.46
CA MET A 44 4.53 -14.77 -5.13
C MET A 44 3.59 -13.66 -4.64
N LYS A 45 2.64 -13.27 -5.50
CA LYS A 45 1.67 -12.21 -5.22
C LYS A 45 0.32 -12.79 -4.85
N GLY A 46 -0.39 -12.10 -3.98
CA GLY A 46 -1.75 -12.46 -3.57
C GLY A 46 -2.58 -11.25 -3.21
N VAL A 47 -3.89 -11.46 -3.12
CA VAL A 47 -4.88 -10.49 -2.66
C VAL A 47 -5.08 -10.66 -1.16
N VAL A 48 -5.02 -9.57 -0.40
CA VAL A 48 -5.48 -9.57 0.99
C VAL A 48 -7.00 -9.64 0.99
N GLU A 49 -7.57 -10.82 1.24
CA GLU A 49 -9.03 -11.00 1.33
C GLU A 49 -9.58 -10.53 2.67
N LYS A 50 -8.81 -10.75 3.76
CA LYS A 50 -9.20 -10.37 5.12
C LYS A 50 -7.99 -9.97 5.96
N VAL A 51 -8.19 -9.02 6.87
CA VAL A 51 -7.19 -8.69 7.90
C VAL A 51 -7.68 -9.19 9.26
N VAL A 52 -6.88 -10.02 9.93
CA VAL A 52 -7.16 -10.54 11.27
C VAL A 52 -6.44 -9.68 12.30
N GLY A 53 -7.23 -9.00 13.15
CA GLY A 53 -6.71 -8.00 14.08
C GLY A 53 -6.25 -6.77 13.31
N LYS A 54 -4.93 -6.58 13.20
CA LYS A 54 -4.32 -5.45 12.46
C LYS A 54 -3.10 -5.83 11.63
N TYR A 55 -2.49 -6.99 11.88
CA TYR A 55 -1.17 -7.34 11.36
C TYR A 55 -1.19 -8.59 10.46
N VAL A 56 -2.13 -9.50 10.64
CA VAL A 56 -2.15 -10.77 9.90
C VAL A 56 -3.15 -10.70 8.74
N GLY A 57 -2.70 -11.03 7.53
CA GLY A 57 -3.55 -11.12 6.34
C GLY A 57 -3.91 -12.55 5.99
N GLU A 58 -5.16 -12.78 5.59
CA GLU A 58 -5.55 -13.94 4.78
C GLU A 58 -5.32 -13.58 3.30
N ILE A 59 -4.27 -14.17 2.73
CA ILE A 59 -3.74 -13.86 1.40
C ILE A 59 -4.16 -14.95 0.44
N LYS A 60 -5.07 -14.63 -0.48
CA LYS A 60 -5.39 -15.50 -1.60
C LYS A 60 -4.38 -15.32 -2.71
N MET A 61 -3.63 -16.37 -3.02
CA MET A 61 -2.57 -16.31 -4.04
C MET A 61 -3.18 -16.04 -5.42
N LEU A 62 -2.52 -15.20 -6.22
CA LEU A 62 -2.96 -14.94 -7.61
C LEU A 62 -2.70 -16.15 -8.51
N ASP A 63 -1.58 -16.83 -8.27
CA ASP A 63 -1.19 -18.03 -8.98
C ASP A 63 -1.71 -19.23 -8.18
N GLY A 64 -2.98 -19.59 -8.42
CA GLY A 64 -3.66 -20.70 -7.74
C GLY A 64 -4.91 -20.29 -6.97
N GLY A 65 -5.34 -21.16 -6.05
CA GLY A 65 -6.50 -20.93 -5.18
C GLY A 65 -6.18 -20.94 -3.69
N ASP A 66 -4.90 -21.10 -3.34
CA ASP A 66 -4.47 -21.25 -1.95
C ASP A 66 -4.65 -19.94 -1.17
N VAL A 67 -5.03 -20.08 0.10
CA VAL A 67 -5.15 -18.98 1.05
C VAL A 67 -4.16 -19.18 2.18
N LEU A 68 -3.30 -18.19 2.41
CA LEU A 68 -2.23 -18.22 3.41
C LEU A 68 -2.52 -17.21 4.51
N ARG A 69 -2.20 -17.53 5.76
CA ARG A 69 -2.18 -16.55 6.86
C ARG A 69 -0.76 -16.08 7.09
N VAL A 70 -0.50 -14.81 6.83
CA VAL A 70 0.86 -14.24 6.84
C VAL A 70 0.85 -12.92 7.63
N ASP A 71 1.82 -12.74 8.51
CA ASP A 71 2.01 -11.47 9.20
C ASP A 71 2.54 -10.40 8.23
N GLN A 72 2.11 -9.15 8.38
CA GLN A 72 2.54 -8.05 7.53
C GLN A 72 4.06 -7.84 7.49
N ALA A 73 4.79 -8.27 8.53
CA ALA A 73 6.26 -8.22 8.56
C ALA A 73 6.90 -9.15 7.50
N GLU A 74 6.15 -10.15 7.04
CA GLU A 74 6.55 -11.08 5.99
C GLU A 74 5.86 -10.77 4.65
N LEU A 75 5.25 -9.59 4.52
CA LEU A 75 4.62 -9.08 3.31
C LEU A 75 5.33 -7.82 2.82
N GLU A 76 5.30 -7.60 1.52
CA GLU A 76 5.81 -6.40 0.87
C GLU A 76 4.67 -5.74 0.06
N THR A 77 4.62 -4.41 0.08
CA THR A 77 3.71 -3.64 -0.78
C THR A 77 4.05 -3.87 -2.26
N VAL A 78 3.05 -3.84 -3.13
CA VAL A 78 3.27 -3.98 -4.57
C VAL A 78 2.87 -2.69 -5.25
N LEU A 79 3.74 -2.13 -6.10
CA LEU A 79 3.36 -1.03 -6.97
C LEU A 79 2.73 -1.56 -8.27
N PRO A 80 1.65 -0.95 -8.77
CA PRO A 80 1.15 -1.22 -10.11
C PRO A 80 2.05 -0.57 -11.16
N GLN A 81 1.70 -0.75 -12.44
CA GLN A 81 2.25 0.08 -13.51
C GLN A 81 1.78 1.54 -13.34
N ILE A 82 2.52 2.48 -13.93
CA ILE A 82 2.10 3.88 -14.00
C ILE A 82 0.71 3.98 -14.64
N GLY A 83 -0.14 4.84 -14.08
CA GLY A 83 -1.57 4.92 -14.38
C GLY A 83 -2.43 3.96 -13.56
N GLY A 84 -1.82 2.99 -12.87
CA GLY A 84 -2.50 2.03 -12.02
C GLY A 84 -2.94 2.62 -10.67
N ARG A 85 -3.96 1.97 -10.09
CA ARG A 85 -4.57 2.38 -8.82
C ARG A 85 -3.79 1.83 -7.62
N VAL A 86 -3.53 2.71 -6.66
CA VAL A 86 -2.93 2.41 -5.36
C VAL A 86 -3.82 2.91 -4.23
N ARG A 87 -3.62 2.36 -3.05
CA ARG A 87 -4.12 2.88 -1.78
C ARG A 87 -2.93 3.34 -0.96
N VAL A 88 -3.07 4.49 -0.31
CA VAL A 88 -2.11 4.96 0.67
C VAL A 88 -2.36 4.17 1.96
N VAL A 89 -1.41 3.34 2.35
CA VAL A 89 -1.52 2.42 3.49
C VAL A 89 -0.93 2.98 4.77
N ASN A 90 -0.13 4.05 4.69
CA ASN A 90 0.39 4.75 5.87
C ASN A 90 0.65 6.24 5.62
N GLY A 91 1.09 6.94 6.67
CA GLY A 91 1.40 8.37 6.62
C GLY A 91 0.20 9.31 6.53
N ALA A 92 0.44 10.57 6.20
CA ALA A 92 -0.51 11.67 6.36
C ALA A 92 -1.82 11.46 5.58
N TYR A 93 -1.74 10.73 4.47
CA TYR A 93 -2.85 10.44 3.55
C TYR A 93 -3.35 9.00 3.66
N ARG A 94 -3.03 8.29 4.74
CA ARG A 94 -3.47 6.92 4.99
C ARG A 94 -4.98 6.78 4.76
N GLY A 95 -5.35 5.76 3.98
CA GLY A 95 -6.72 5.42 3.64
C GLY A 95 -7.18 5.96 2.27
N GLU A 96 -6.50 6.97 1.73
CA GLU A 96 -6.85 7.56 0.43
C GLU A 96 -6.52 6.64 -0.74
N HIS A 97 -7.33 6.73 -1.80
CA HIS A 97 -7.06 6.06 -3.08
C HIS A 97 -6.39 7.05 -4.04
N ALA A 98 -5.41 6.57 -4.80
CA ALA A 98 -4.63 7.38 -5.71
C ALA A 98 -4.24 6.64 -6.98
N ILE A 99 -3.80 7.40 -7.99
CA ILE A 99 -3.19 6.90 -9.22
C ILE A 99 -1.68 7.09 -9.14
N LEU A 100 -0.91 6.04 -9.44
CA LEU A 100 0.52 6.11 -9.60
C LEU A 100 0.88 6.91 -10.86
N LEU A 101 1.59 8.02 -10.72
CA LEU A 101 2.01 8.88 -11.84
C LEU A 101 3.47 8.64 -12.26
N GLY A 102 4.31 8.19 -11.33
CA GLY A 102 5.72 7.96 -11.59
C GLY A 102 6.43 7.37 -10.37
N ILE A 103 7.64 6.88 -10.58
CA ILE A 103 8.50 6.30 -9.56
C ILE A 103 9.88 6.96 -9.61
N GLU A 104 10.52 7.09 -8.45
CA GLU A 104 11.90 7.55 -8.27
C GLU A 104 12.66 6.44 -7.52
N PRO A 105 13.17 5.42 -8.24
CA PRO A 105 13.81 4.25 -7.63
C PRO A 105 14.99 4.59 -6.72
N GLU A 106 15.74 5.64 -7.05
CA GLU A 106 16.91 6.10 -6.30
C GLU A 106 16.55 6.66 -4.92
N LYS A 107 15.29 7.09 -4.75
CA LYS A 107 14.75 7.65 -3.50
C LYS A 107 13.71 6.74 -2.84
N PHE A 108 13.45 5.56 -3.41
CA PHE A 108 12.45 4.61 -2.92
C PHE A 108 11.05 5.23 -2.73
N CYS A 109 10.69 6.19 -3.60
CA CYS A 109 9.43 6.90 -3.50
C CYS A 109 8.73 7.02 -4.85
N ALA A 110 7.43 7.32 -4.80
CA ALA A 110 6.55 7.42 -5.93
C ALA A 110 5.77 8.73 -5.91
N LYS A 111 5.49 9.22 -7.11
CA LYS A 111 4.56 10.32 -7.33
C LYS A 111 3.17 9.76 -7.53
N VAL A 112 2.21 10.18 -6.72
CA VAL A 112 0.81 9.73 -6.80
C VAL A 112 -0.16 10.91 -6.83
N ARG A 113 -1.35 10.71 -7.39
CA ARG A 113 -2.45 11.69 -7.37
C ARG A 113 -3.68 11.09 -6.73
N ILE A 114 -4.20 11.72 -5.68
CA ILE A 114 -5.42 11.29 -4.99
C ILE A 114 -6.61 11.41 -5.96
N GLU A 115 -7.41 10.35 -6.05
CA GLU A 115 -8.47 10.23 -7.06
C GLU A 115 -9.78 10.92 -6.70
N LYS A 116 -10.18 10.87 -5.42
CA LYS A 116 -11.48 11.34 -4.91
C LYS A 116 -11.38 11.62 -3.42
N GLY A 117 -12.33 12.37 -2.88
CA GLY A 117 -12.45 12.64 -1.45
C GLY A 117 -11.95 14.02 -1.07
N ARG A 118 -11.56 14.20 0.20
CA ARG A 118 -11.18 15.52 0.75
C ARG A 118 -9.97 16.14 0.05
N PHE A 119 -9.11 15.31 -0.54
CA PHE A 119 -7.87 15.71 -1.20
C PHE A 119 -7.89 15.43 -2.70
N ASP A 120 -9.07 15.38 -3.31
CA ASP A 120 -9.23 15.12 -4.74
C ASP A 120 -8.30 16.00 -5.60
N GLY A 121 -7.62 15.36 -6.55
CA GLY A 121 -6.67 15.98 -7.47
C GLY A 121 -5.31 16.32 -6.85
N ARG A 122 -5.12 16.19 -5.53
CA ARG A 122 -3.84 16.50 -4.88
C ARG A 122 -2.75 15.56 -5.36
N VAL A 123 -1.64 16.13 -5.79
CA VAL A 123 -0.44 15.39 -6.18
C VAL A 123 0.51 15.33 -5.00
N LEU A 124 0.88 14.11 -4.61
CA LEU A 124 1.91 13.83 -3.62
C LEU A 124 3.19 13.51 -4.39
N PRO A 125 4.22 14.38 -4.34
CA PRO A 125 5.38 14.25 -5.21
C PRO A 125 6.30 13.09 -4.83
N ALA A 126 6.37 12.76 -3.54
CA ALA A 126 7.24 11.72 -3.00
C ALA A 126 6.52 10.99 -1.85
N VAL A 127 5.96 9.83 -2.13
CA VAL A 127 5.39 8.90 -1.14
C VAL A 127 6.23 7.65 -1.14
N GLU A 128 6.67 7.19 0.03
CA GLU A 128 7.53 6.01 0.15
C GLU A 128 6.82 4.75 -0.35
N TYR A 129 7.57 3.80 -0.92
CA TYR A 129 6.98 2.57 -1.44
C TYR A 129 6.25 1.74 -0.39
N GLU A 130 6.71 1.78 0.87
CA GLU A 130 6.04 1.10 1.99
C GLU A 130 4.68 1.74 2.36
N ASP A 131 4.45 2.98 1.96
CA ASP A 131 3.25 3.74 2.30
C ASP A 131 2.15 3.66 1.23
N ILE A 132 2.42 3.01 0.09
CA ILE A 132 1.45 2.81 -0.97
C ILE A 132 1.44 1.38 -1.49
N CYS A 133 0.25 0.85 -1.78
CA CYS A 133 0.10 -0.50 -2.27
C CYS A 133 -0.96 -0.60 -3.37
N LYS A 134 -0.72 -1.46 -4.36
CA LYS A 134 -1.63 -1.75 -5.47
C LYS A 134 -2.96 -2.25 -4.94
N VAL A 135 -4.04 -1.72 -5.48
CA VAL A 135 -5.39 -2.20 -5.20
C VAL A 135 -5.74 -3.33 -6.15
N ALA A 136 -6.33 -4.40 -5.63
CA ALA A 136 -6.89 -5.48 -6.43
C ALA A 136 -8.06 -4.95 -7.26
N VAL A 137 -8.09 -5.30 -8.54
CA VAL A 137 -9.23 -4.92 -9.39
C VAL A 137 -10.39 -5.82 -8.98
N SER A 138 -11.43 -5.26 -8.38
CA SER A 138 -12.68 -5.99 -8.16
C SER A 138 -13.26 -6.29 -9.54
N GLY A 139 -13.27 -7.56 -9.94
CA GLY A 139 -13.99 -8.00 -11.13
C GLY A 139 -15.46 -7.59 -10.96
N ARG A 140 -15.94 -6.75 -11.86
CA ARG A 140 -17.37 -6.60 -12.10
C ARG A 140 -17.86 -7.80 -12.89
#